data_AF-A0A6J1W233-F1
#
_entry.id   AF-A0A6J1W233-F1
#
_cell.length_a   1.000
_cell.length_b   1.000
_cell.length_c   1.000
_cell.angle_alpha   90.00
_cell.angle_beta   90.00
_cell.angle_gamma   90.00
#
_symmetry.space_group_name_H-M   'P 1'
#
loop_
_entity.id
_entity.type
_entity.pdbx_description
1 polymer ?
#
loop_
_entity_poly.entity_id
_entity_poly.type
_entity_poly.pdbx_seq_one_letter_code
_entity_poly.pdbx_strand_id
1 'polypeptide(L)'
;MASTINGYEGTGRSLSLKLIQQLRQESAQAQASITAENKITTAAKLSSARTLHEVSLQESIRYAPGDPVEKWLNDLLCLDCLNITRIISGCPLPETCDLYYVNRDTLFCYHRASETFLQRLMSLYVASHYKNSPNDLQMLSDAPAHHLFCLLPPVPPTQNSLPEVLAVVQVCLEGEISRQSIMNSLSRGKKASGDLIPWNISEQ
;
A
#
# COMPACT_ATOMS: atom_id res chain seq x y z
N MET A 1 -8.11 18.24 9.80
CA MET A 1 -7.01 17.32 9.41
C MET A 1 -6.97 17.29 7.89
N ALA A 2 -5.79 17.29 7.27
CA ALA A 2 -5.64 17.15 5.83
C ALA A 2 -4.85 15.86 5.55
N SER A 3 -5.24 15.14 4.50
CA SER A 3 -4.60 13.90 4.06
C SER A 3 -4.67 13.82 2.55
N THR A 4 -3.62 13.27 1.94
CA THR A 4 -3.53 13.00 0.51
C THR A 4 -3.70 11.51 0.31
N ILE A 5 -4.64 11.12 -0.56
CA ILE A 5 -4.97 9.72 -0.83
C ILE A 5 -4.26 9.23 -2.09
N ASN A 6 -4.33 10.01 -3.19
CA ASN A 6 -3.71 9.68 -4.47
C ASN A 6 -2.52 10.61 -4.70
N GLY A 7 -1.35 10.04 -5.03
CA GLY A 7 -0.15 10.79 -5.40
C GLY A 7 1.11 10.46 -4.59
N TYR A 8 2.16 11.23 -4.85
CA TYR A 8 3.44 11.15 -4.14
C TYR A 8 3.25 11.40 -2.64
N GLU A 9 3.79 10.52 -1.80
CA GLU A 9 3.61 10.50 -0.34
C GLU A 9 2.14 10.38 0.13
N GLY A 10 1.24 9.90 -0.73
CA GLY A 10 -0.11 9.52 -0.32
C GLY A 10 -0.06 8.50 0.81
N THR A 11 -0.76 8.77 1.90
CA THR A 11 -0.97 7.76 2.94
C THR A 11 -1.86 6.66 2.38
N GLY A 12 -1.49 5.40 2.58
CA GLY A 12 -2.29 4.27 2.13
C GLY A 12 -3.76 4.43 2.54
N ARG A 13 -4.70 4.22 1.60
CA ARG A 13 -6.14 4.48 1.85
C ARG A 13 -6.68 3.65 3.01
N SER A 14 -6.09 2.50 3.32
CA SER A 14 -6.43 1.70 4.50
C SER A 14 -6.33 2.51 5.80
N LEU A 15 -5.30 3.37 5.94
CA LEU A 15 -5.16 4.24 7.10
C LEU A 15 -6.26 5.30 7.12
N SER A 16 -6.51 5.96 5.99
CA SER A 16 -7.58 6.95 5.89
C SER A 16 -8.95 6.34 6.21
N LEU A 17 -9.22 5.13 5.71
CA LEU A 17 -10.47 4.41 5.96
C LEU A 17 -10.58 3.95 7.41
N LYS A 18 -9.53 3.35 7.99
CA LYS A 18 -9.53 2.91 9.39
C LYS A 18 -9.68 4.09 10.34
N LEU A 19 -8.95 5.18 10.10
CA LEU A 19 -9.03 6.40 10.91
C LEU A 19 -10.40 7.07 10.78
N ILE A 20 -10.91 7.25 9.57
CA ILE A 20 -12.24 7.83 9.33
C ILE A 20 -13.32 6.92 9.95
N GLN A 21 -13.20 5.60 9.80
CA GLN A 21 -14.13 4.65 10.40
C GLN A 21 -14.11 4.72 11.94
N GLN A 22 -12.93 4.81 12.55
CA GLN A 22 -12.77 5.00 13.99
C GLN A 22 -13.40 6.32 14.43
N LEU A 23 -13.12 7.42 13.72
CA LEU A 23 -13.71 8.74 14.02
C LEU A 23 -15.23 8.75 13.85
N ARG A 24 -15.78 8.02 12.87
CA ARG A 24 -17.23 7.83 12.70
C ARG A 24 -17.82 7.08 13.89
N GLN A 25 -17.15 6.04 14.37
CA GLN A 25 -17.61 5.25 15.52
C GLN A 25 -17.57 6.07 16.82
N GLU A 26 -16.50 6.84 17.06
CA GLU A 26 -16.38 7.75 18.20
C GLU A 26 -17.45 8.85 18.16
N SER A 27 -17.70 9.42 16.98
CA SER A 27 -18.75 10.44 16.79
C SER A 27 -20.16 9.86 17.04
N ALA A 28 -20.43 8.63 16.55
CA ALA A 28 -21.70 7.95 16.78
C ALA A 28 -21.93 7.59 18.26
N GLN A 29 -20.89 7.13 18.98
CA GLN A 29 -20.96 6.85 20.42
C GLN A 29 -21.21 8.12 21.26
N ALA A 30 -20.61 9.24 20.86
CA ALA A 30 -20.85 10.54 21.49
C ALA A 30 -22.29 11.04 21.25
N GLN A 31 -22.93 10.68 20.14
CA GLN A 31 -24.33 11.04 19.87
C GLN A 31 -25.35 10.13 20.57
N ALA A 32 -25.07 8.83 20.70
CA ALA A 32 -25.94 7.87 21.40
C ALA A 32 -26.00 8.11 22.92
N SER A 33 -24.91 8.60 23.52
CA SER A 33 -24.87 8.95 24.95
C SER A 33 -25.67 10.21 25.30
N ILE A 34 -25.99 11.07 24.32
CA ILE A 34 -26.84 12.26 24.51
C ILE A 34 -28.33 11.88 24.63
N THR A 35 -28.75 10.73 24.08
CA THR A 35 -30.17 10.34 24.01
C THR A 35 -30.64 9.50 25.20
N ALA A 36 -29.75 8.95 26.03
CA ALA A 36 -30.10 7.94 27.04
C ALA A 36 -30.02 8.37 28.53
N GLU A 37 -29.42 9.50 28.92
CA GLU A 37 -29.27 9.83 30.36
C GLU A 37 -29.61 11.28 30.73
N ASN A 38 -30.67 11.39 31.54
CA ASN A 38 -31.04 12.40 32.53
C ASN A 38 -30.21 13.71 32.62
N LYS A 39 -30.94 14.84 32.47
CA LYS A 39 -30.68 16.14 33.12
C LYS A 39 -30.13 15.92 34.54
N ILE A 40 -28.86 16.27 34.82
CA ILE A 40 -28.38 16.89 36.11
C ILE A 40 -26.85 17.10 36.19
N THR A 41 -25.98 16.66 35.27
CA THR A 41 -24.53 16.96 35.34
C THR A 41 -23.97 17.70 34.12
N THR A 42 -24.33 18.98 33.99
CA THR A 42 -24.22 19.79 32.77
C THR A 42 -22.88 20.50 32.52
N ALA A 43 -21.81 20.29 33.30
CA ALA A 43 -20.58 21.10 33.17
C ALA A 43 -19.32 20.33 32.71
N ALA A 44 -19.24 19.00 32.91
CA ALA A 44 -18.01 18.24 32.61
C ALA A 44 -18.09 17.33 31.37
N LYS A 45 -19.30 17.01 30.86
CA LYS A 45 -19.50 16.11 29.71
C LYS A 45 -19.70 16.82 28.36
N LEU A 46 -19.86 18.15 28.33
CA LEU A 46 -20.07 18.91 27.09
C LEU A 46 -18.81 19.06 26.20
N SER A 47 -17.63 18.73 26.72
CA SER A 47 -16.35 18.89 26.00
C SER A 47 -16.00 17.75 25.04
N SER A 48 -16.82 16.68 24.95
CA SER A 48 -16.46 15.45 24.21
C SER A 48 -17.45 15.02 23.12
N ALA A 49 -18.38 15.87 22.67
CA ALA A 49 -19.18 15.57 21.48
C ALA A 49 -18.42 16.03 20.22
N ARG A 50 -17.44 15.23 19.77
CA ARG A 50 -16.72 15.51 18.52
C ARG A 50 -17.60 15.14 17.32
N THR A 51 -18.00 16.14 16.53
CA THR A 51 -18.67 15.93 15.23
C THR A 51 -17.62 15.80 14.13
N LEU A 52 -17.74 14.76 13.30
CA LEU A 52 -16.85 14.56 12.15
C LEU A 52 -17.48 15.22 10.90
N HIS A 53 -16.74 16.13 10.27
CA HIS A 53 -17.08 16.68 8.95
C HIS A 53 -16.02 16.25 7.94
N GLU A 54 -16.44 15.50 6.91
CA GLU A 54 -15.58 15.03 5.84
C GLU A 54 -15.76 15.91 4.59
N VAL A 55 -14.67 16.38 4.02
CA VAL A 55 -14.64 17.14 2.76
C VAL A 55 -13.59 16.53 1.86
N SER A 56 -13.94 16.27 0.60
CA SER A 56 -13.02 15.76 -0.42
C SER A 56 -12.82 16.83 -1.50
N LEU A 57 -11.56 17.06 -1.86
CA LEU A 57 -11.17 17.95 -2.95
C LEU A 57 -10.64 17.07 -4.08
N GLN A 58 -11.25 17.17 -5.26
CA GLN A 58 -10.90 16.37 -6.44
C GLN A 58 -10.49 17.24 -7.63
N GLU A 59 -10.97 18.47 -7.70
CA GLU A 59 -10.65 19.38 -8.80
C GLU A 59 -9.25 19.98 -8.63
N SER A 60 -8.42 19.85 -9.67
CA SER A 60 -7.09 20.44 -9.71
C SER A 60 -7.18 21.93 -10.01
N ILE A 61 -6.32 22.71 -9.35
CA ILE A 61 -6.14 24.14 -9.63
C ILE A 61 -5.06 24.41 -10.69
N ARG A 62 -4.28 23.39 -11.08
CA ARG A 62 -3.12 23.54 -11.98
C ARG A 62 -3.40 23.13 -13.41
N TYR A 63 -4.32 22.18 -13.60
CA TYR A 63 -4.64 21.59 -14.89
C TYR A 63 -6.15 21.31 -14.96
N ALA A 64 -6.64 21.15 -16.19
CA ALA A 64 -8.05 20.90 -16.44
C ALA A 64 -8.46 19.51 -15.94
N PRO A 65 -9.74 19.33 -15.54
CA PRO A 65 -10.25 18.01 -15.20
C PRO A 65 -10.14 17.05 -16.40
N GLY A 66 -9.62 15.85 -16.17
CA GLY A 66 -9.46 14.82 -17.20
C GLY A 66 -8.22 14.99 -18.08
N ASP A 67 -7.16 15.61 -17.57
CA ASP A 67 -5.89 15.74 -18.29
C ASP A 67 -5.33 14.35 -18.66
N PRO A 68 -5.12 14.07 -19.96
CA PRO A 68 -4.63 12.76 -20.41
C PRO A 68 -3.21 12.45 -19.91
N VAL A 69 -2.37 13.47 -19.67
CA VAL A 69 -1.01 13.28 -19.14
C VAL A 69 -1.07 12.90 -17.67
N GLU A 70 -1.96 13.53 -16.89
CA GLU A 70 -2.19 13.15 -15.51
C GLU A 70 -2.70 11.70 -15.42
N LYS A 71 -3.68 11.35 -16.27
CA LYS A 71 -4.19 9.98 -16.33
C LYS A 71 -3.09 8.98 -16.67
N TRP A 72 -2.31 9.24 -17.72
CA TRP A 72 -1.19 8.39 -18.10
C TRP A 72 -0.18 8.22 -16.96
N LEU A 73 0.16 9.30 -16.26
CA LEU A 73 1.10 9.25 -15.13
C LEU A 73 0.55 8.42 -13.96
N ASN A 74 -0.74 8.59 -13.64
CA ASN A 74 -1.40 7.81 -12.60
C ASN A 74 -1.47 6.32 -12.96
N ASP A 75 -1.75 6.00 -14.22
CA ASP A 75 -1.78 4.63 -14.73
C ASP A 75 -0.37 4.00 -14.66
N LEU A 76 0.66 4.72 -15.13
CA LEU A 76 2.05 4.26 -15.14
C LEU A 76 2.60 4.00 -13.74
N LEU A 77 2.37 4.93 -12.81
CA LEU A 77 2.89 4.85 -11.44
C LEU A 77 1.95 4.07 -10.51
N CYS A 78 0.88 3.48 -11.03
CA CYS A 78 -0.12 2.75 -10.26
C CYS A 78 -0.69 3.55 -9.07
N LEU A 79 -0.90 4.86 -9.25
CA LEU A 79 -1.36 5.75 -8.17
C LEU A 79 -2.85 5.57 -7.89
N ASP A 80 -3.62 5.06 -8.85
CA ASP A 80 -5.04 4.72 -8.68
C ASP A 80 -5.24 3.31 -8.10
N CYS A 81 -4.68 3.09 -6.91
CA CYS A 81 -4.79 1.82 -6.18
C CYS A 81 -6.19 1.53 -5.62
N LEU A 82 -7.19 2.36 -5.94
CA LEU A 82 -8.48 2.41 -5.24
C LEU A 82 -9.60 1.69 -6.00
N ASN A 83 -9.40 1.48 -7.30
CA ASN A 83 -10.38 0.94 -8.22
C ASN A 83 -10.19 -0.56 -8.44
N ILE A 84 -10.09 -1.32 -7.35
CA ILE A 84 -9.95 -2.78 -7.44
C ILE A 84 -11.23 -3.47 -7.01
N THR A 85 -11.64 -4.42 -7.84
CA THR A 85 -12.73 -5.35 -7.57
C THR A 85 -12.52 -6.02 -6.22
N ARG A 86 -13.43 -5.76 -5.29
CA ARG A 86 -13.45 -6.43 -3.99
C ARG A 86 -13.59 -7.93 -4.18
N ILE A 87 -13.01 -8.68 -3.24
CA ILE A 87 -13.16 -10.14 -3.13
C ILE A 87 -14.65 -10.44 -2.89
N ILE A 88 -15.36 -10.95 -3.91
CA ILE A 88 -16.80 -11.22 -3.83
C ILE A 88 -17.06 -12.65 -3.34
N SER A 89 -16.13 -13.59 -3.60
CA SER A 89 -16.29 -15.02 -3.33
C SER A 89 -15.91 -15.47 -1.91
N GLY A 90 -15.49 -14.54 -1.05
CA GLY A 90 -14.86 -14.88 0.24
C GLY A 90 -13.42 -15.38 0.07
N CYS A 91 -12.68 -15.43 1.18
CA CYS A 91 -11.30 -15.92 1.19
C CYS A 91 -11.31 -17.45 1.39
N PRO A 92 -10.64 -18.24 0.53
CA PRO A 92 -10.54 -19.68 0.72
C PRO A 92 -9.68 -20.03 1.94
N LEU A 93 -9.69 -21.31 2.32
CA LEU A 93 -8.86 -21.81 3.41
C LEU A 93 -7.38 -21.63 3.04
N PRO A 94 -6.52 -21.14 3.96
CA PRO A 94 -5.10 -20.93 3.67
C PRO A 94 -4.37 -22.18 3.16
N GLU A 95 -4.78 -23.37 3.60
CA GLU A 95 -4.23 -24.66 3.17
C GLU A 95 -4.50 -24.98 1.69
N THR A 96 -5.47 -24.32 1.08
CA THR A 96 -5.80 -24.47 -0.35
C THR A 96 -5.13 -23.42 -1.23
N CYS A 97 -4.44 -22.45 -0.63
CA CYS A 97 -3.77 -21.39 -1.35
C CYS A 97 -2.30 -21.75 -1.59
N ASP A 98 -1.83 -21.47 -2.80
CA ASP A 98 -0.44 -21.72 -3.18
C ASP A 98 0.31 -20.40 -3.39
N LEU A 99 1.60 -20.43 -3.07
CA LEU A 99 2.51 -19.31 -3.27
C LEU A 99 3.19 -19.44 -4.64
N TYR A 100 3.01 -18.43 -5.49
CA TYR A 100 3.58 -18.38 -6.82
C TYR A 100 4.71 -17.37 -6.90
N TYR A 101 5.81 -17.77 -7.53
CA TYR A 101 6.88 -16.86 -7.90
C TYR A 101 6.46 -16.03 -9.12
N VAL A 102 6.60 -14.70 -9.02
CA VAL A 102 6.24 -13.78 -10.10
C VAL A 102 7.47 -13.43 -10.90
N ASN A 103 7.44 -13.72 -12.21
CA ASN A 103 8.48 -13.27 -13.13
C ASN A 103 8.31 -11.77 -13.41
N ARG A 104 9.28 -10.97 -12.98
CA ARG A 104 9.27 -9.50 -13.11
C ARG A 104 9.33 -9.01 -14.56
N ASP A 105 10.08 -9.69 -15.43
CA ASP A 105 10.17 -9.32 -16.84
C ASP A 105 8.78 -9.43 -17.50
N THR A 106 8.00 -10.44 -17.09
CA THR A 106 6.61 -10.60 -17.55
C THR A 106 5.62 -9.66 -16.85
N LEU A 107 5.94 -9.22 -15.63
CA LEU A 107 5.13 -8.26 -14.88
C LEU A 107 5.24 -6.85 -15.47
N PHE A 108 6.45 -6.43 -15.85
CA PHE A 108 6.75 -5.09 -16.36
C PHE A 108 6.80 -5.00 -17.89
N CYS A 109 6.16 -5.92 -18.61
CA CYS A 109 6.14 -5.94 -20.08
C CYS A 109 5.11 -5.00 -20.72
N TYR A 110 4.38 -4.22 -19.93
CA TYR A 110 3.32 -3.30 -20.37
C TYR A 110 2.18 -3.99 -21.17
N HIS A 111 1.90 -5.25 -20.87
CA HIS A 111 0.74 -5.96 -21.40
C HIS A 111 -0.49 -5.69 -20.53
N ARG A 112 -1.68 -5.54 -21.14
CA ARG A 112 -2.93 -5.20 -20.43
C ARG A 112 -3.22 -6.09 -19.21
N ALA A 113 -2.96 -7.39 -19.32
CA ALA A 113 -3.17 -8.33 -18.22
C ALA A 113 -2.12 -8.14 -17.10
N SER A 114 -0.86 -7.89 -17.47
CA SER A 114 0.23 -7.63 -16.52
C SER A 114 0.02 -6.32 -15.79
N GLU A 115 -0.41 -5.25 -16.48
CA GLU A 115 -0.76 -3.96 -15.85
C GLU A 115 -1.91 -4.12 -14.85
N THR A 116 -2.96 -4.88 -15.21
CA THR A 116 -4.06 -5.15 -14.28
C THR A 116 -3.58 -5.93 -13.05
N PHE A 117 -2.66 -6.87 -13.24
CA PHE A 117 -2.07 -7.64 -12.14
C PHE A 117 -1.13 -6.80 -11.28
N LEU A 118 -0.32 -5.93 -11.89
CA LEU A 118 0.57 -4.98 -11.23
C LEU A 118 -0.22 -3.97 -10.37
N GLN A 119 -1.33 -3.44 -10.89
CA GLN A 119 -2.23 -2.57 -10.14
C GLN A 119 -2.81 -3.27 -8.89
N ARG A 120 -3.18 -4.56 -9.01
CA ARG A 120 -3.60 -5.38 -7.85
C ARG A 120 -2.48 -5.50 -6.82
N LEU A 121 -1.27 -5.82 -7.26
CA LEU A 121 -0.05 -5.88 -6.44
C LEU A 121 0.20 -4.56 -5.70
N MET A 122 0.26 -3.45 -6.42
CA MET A 122 0.52 -2.12 -5.86
C MET A 122 -0.55 -1.69 -4.88
N SER A 123 -1.81 -2.04 -5.11
CA SER A 123 -2.86 -1.75 -4.14
C SER A 123 -2.69 -2.47 -2.81
N LEU A 124 -2.20 -3.72 -2.84
CA LEU A 124 -1.94 -4.48 -1.62
C LEU A 124 -0.75 -3.88 -0.87
N TYR A 125 0.29 -3.45 -1.57
CA TYR A 125 1.39 -2.69 -0.98
C TYR A 125 0.88 -1.40 -0.34
N VAL A 126 0.13 -0.59 -1.09
CA VAL A 126 -0.39 0.68 -0.62
C VAL A 126 -1.38 0.51 0.54
N ALA A 127 -2.17 -0.55 0.54
CA ALA A 127 -3.09 -0.86 1.63
C ALA A 127 -2.37 -1.40 2.88
N SER A 128 -1.22 -2.05 2.73
CA SER A 128 -0.52 -2.69 3.84
C SER A 128 0.51 -1.75 4.50
N HIS A 129 1.10 -0.83 3.72
CA HIS A 129 2.15 0.07 4.19
C HIS A 129 1.64 1.47 4.52
N TYR A 130 2.16 2.03 5.61
CA TYR A 130 1.79 3.35 6.13
C TYR A 130 2.19 4.51 5.19
N LYS A 131 3.37 4.40 4.56
CA LYS A 131 3.90 5.37 3.61
C LYS A 131 4.50 4.61 2.44
N ASN A 132 4.14 5.01 1.22
CA ASN A 132 4.67 4.46 -0.01
C ASN A 132 5.29 5.59 -0.83
N SER A 133 6.33 5.26 -1.58
CA SER A 133 6.95 6.14 -2.55
C SER A 133 6.76 5.55 -3.95
N PRO A 134 6.49 6.35 -4.99
CA PRO A 134 6.52 5.86 -6.36
C PRO A 134 7.87 5.22 -6.75
N ASN A 135 8.96 5.61 -6.06
CA ASN A 135 10.28 5.02 -6.26
C ASN A 135 10.34 3.54 -5.86
N ASP A 136 9.40 3.04 -5.05
CA ASP A 136 9.34 1.63 -4.65
C ASP A 136 9.06 0.74 -5.88
N LEU A 137 8.25 1.23 -6.84
CA LEU A 137 7.99 0.55 -8.12
C LEU A 137 9.25 0.51 -9.00
N GLN A 138 10.03 1.60 -8.97
CA GLN A 138 11.32 1.65 -9.68
C GLN A 138 12.30 0.64 -9.08
N MET A 139 12.44 0.61 -7.75
CA MET A 139 13.29 -0.39 -7.08
C MET A 139 12.85 -1.82 -7.41
N LEU A 140 11.54 -2.07 -7.45
CA LEU A 140 10.98 -3.38 -7.75
C LEU A 140 11.32 -3.85 -9.18
N SER A 141 11.32 -2.93 -10.15
CA SER A 141 11.62 -3.22 -11.55
C SER A 141 13.12 -3.34 -11.83
N ASP A 142 13.95 -2.52 -11.20
CA ASP A 142 15.38 -2.40 -11.53
C ASP A 142 16.28 -3.37 -10.75
N ALA A 143 16.02 -3.57 -9.46
CA ALA A 143 17.00 -4.21 -8.58
C ALA A 143 16.92 -5.75 -8.64
N PRO A 144 17.91 -6.46 -9.21
CA PRO A 144 17.79 -7.88 -9.55
C PRO A 144 17.62 -8.81 -8.33
N ALA A 145 18.09 -8.39 -7.16
CA ALA A 145 17.97 -9.12 -5.91
C ALA A 145 16.55 -9.17 -5.33
N HIS A 146 15.62 -8.36 -5.85
CA HIS A 146 14.23 -8.37 -5.39
C HIS A 146 13.41 -9.46 -6.09
N HIS A 147 12.74 -10.27 -5.28
CA HIS A 147 11.88 -11.35 -5.71
C HIS A 147 10.46 -11.13 -5.18
N LEU A 148 9.49 -11.49 -6.00
CA LEU A 148 8.07 -11.33 -5.69
C LEU A 148 7.40 -12.69 -5.62
N PHE A 149 6.62 -12.86 -4.57
CA PHE A 149 5.77 -14.03 -4.38
C PHE A 149 4.33 -13.58 -4.13
N CYS A 150 3.38 -14.21 -4.81
CA CYS A 150 1.96 -13.92 -4.65
C CYS A 150 1.23 -15.16 -4.15
N LEU A 151 0.44 -14.99 -3.10
CA LEU A 151 -0.46 -16.03 -2.61
C LEU A 151 -1.77 -15.96 -3.41
N LEU A 152 -2.09 -17.04 -4.11
CA LEU A 152 -3.27 -17.13 -4.97
C LEU A 152 -4.23 -18.21 -4.44
N PRO A 153 -5.55 -18.04 -4.60
CA PRO A 153 -6.52 -19.10 -4.35
C PRO A 153 -6.34 -20.23 -5.39
N PRO A 154 -6.97 -21.40 -5.19
CA PRO A 154 -7.02 -22.44 -6.22
C PRO A 154 -7.48 -21.87 -7.56
N VAL A 155 -6.64 -21.96 -8.59
CA VAL A 155 -6.95 -21.47 -9.94
C VAL A 155 -7.41 -22.64 -10.80
N PRO A 156 -8.72 -22.79 -11.06
CA PRO A 156 -9.19 -23.83 -11.96
C PRO A 156 -8.61 -23.64 -13.38
N PRO A 157 -8.17 -24.71 -14.05
CA PRO A 157 -7.51 -24.62 -15.36
C PRO A 157 -8.42 -24.09 -16.47
N THR A 158 -9.74 -24.06 -16.24
CA THR A 158 -10.75 -23.55 -17.17
C THR A 158 -11.00 -22.04 -17.02
N GLN A 159 -10.37 -21.38 -16.04
CA GLN A 159 -10.59 -19.97 -15.77
C GLN A 159 -9.73 -19.08 -16.66
N ASN A 160 -10.37 -18.32 -17.56
CA ASN A 160 -9.72 -17.36 -18.46
C ASN A 160 -9.59 -15.94 -17.87
N SER A 161 -9.83 -15.77 -16.57
CA SER A 161 -9.70 -14.49 -15.88
C SER A 161 -8.44 -14.47 -15.02
N LEU A 162 -7.84 -13.28 -14.87
CA LEU A 162 -6.70 -13.08 -13.97
C LEU A 162 -7.02 -13.56 -12.54
N PRO A 163 -6.16 -14.40 -11.93
CA PRO A 163 -6.36 -14.86 -10.58
C PRO A 163 -6.33 -13.70 -9.59
N GLU A 164 -7.00 -13.90 -8.48
CA GLU A 164 -7.02 -12.94 -7.40
C GLU A 164 -5.74 -13.04 -6.57
N VAL A 165 -5.15 -11.89 -6.23
CA VAL A 165 -3.95 -11.85 -5.38
C VAL A 165 -4.42 -11.60 -3.94
N LEU A 166 -4.22 -12.59 -3.06
CA LEU A 166 -4.65 -12.51 -1.66
C LEU A 166 -3.60 -11.83 -0.80
N ALA A 167 -2.33 -12.14 -1.05
CA ALA A 167 -1.19 -11.57 -0.35
C ALA A 167 0.03 -11.50 -1.27
N VAL A 168 0.91 -10.57 -0.96
CA VAL A 168 2.17 -10.36 -1.68
C VAL A 168 3.31 -10.36 -0.68
N VAL A 169 4.39 -11.06 -1.02
CA VAL A 169 5.64 -11.05 -0.28
C VAL A 169 6.76 -10.60 -1.21
N GLN A 170 7.48 -9.55 -0.79
CA GLN A 170 8.71 -9.10 -1.43
C GLN A 170 9.89 -9.59 -0.60
N VAL A 171 10.85 -10.23 -1.25
CA VAL A 171 12.10 -10.68 -0.61
C VAL A 171 13.26 -10.03 -1.34
N CYS A 172 14.28 -9.58 -0.60
CA CYS A 172 15.55 -9.13 -1.16
C CYS A 172 16.63 -10.14 -0.77
N LEU A 173 17.35 -10.68 -1.75
CA LEU A 173 18.54 -11.49 -1.49
C LEU A 173 19.73 -10.56 -1.22
N GLU A 174 20.14 -10.47 0.04
CA GLU A 174 21.28 -9.66 0.48
C GLU A 174 22.46 -10.56 0.85
N GLY A 175 23.69 -10.11 0.58
CA GLY A 175 24.91 -10.81 0.96
C GLY A 175 25.98 -10.87 -0.12
N GLU A 176 26.85 -11.89 -0.02
CA GLU A 176 28.01 -12.12 -0.91
C GLU A 176 28.99 -10.93 -1.03
N ILE A 177 28.96 -9.99 -0.10
CA ILE A 177 29.91 -8.88 -0.09
C ILE A 177 31.24 -9.33 0.50
N SER A 178 32.34 -9.06 -0.23
CA SER A 178 33.67 -9.32 0.29
C SER A 178 33.96 -8.47 1.54
N ARG A 179 34.61 -9.08 2.55
CA ARG A 179 35.04 -8.38 3.77
C ARG A 179 35.88 -7.14 3.46
N GLN A 180 36.71 -7.21 2.42
CA GLN A 180 37.54 -6.09 1.98
C GLN A 180 36.69 -4.91 1.48
N SER A 181 35.62 -5.18 0.72
CA SER A 181 34.68 -4.15 0.25
C SER A 181 33.97 -3.45 1.42
N ILE A 182 33.57 -4.21 2.45
CA ILE A 182 32.94 -3.66 3.66
C ILE A 182 33.92 -2.75 4.41
N MET A 183 35.12 -3.24 4.72
CA MET A 183 36.17 -2.46 5.43
C MET A 183 36.56 -1.17 4.67
N ASN A 184 36.69 -1.27 3.34
CA ASN A 184 37.01 -0.12 2.49
C ASN A 184 35.87 0.92 2.46
N SER A 185 34.61 0.48 2.55
CA SER A 185 33.45 1.38 2.55
C SER A 185 33.24 2.03 3.91
N LEU A 186 33.43 1.26 4.99
CA LEU A 186 33.34 1.73 6.38
C LEU A 186 34.42 2.78 6.68
N SER A 187 35.67 2.54 6.27
CA SER A 187 36.76 3.52 6.40
C SER A 187 36.50 4.83 5.64
N ARG A 188 35.64 4.80 4.62
CA ARG A 188 35.22 5.99 3.85
C ARG A 188 33.91 6.60 4.34
N GLY A 189 33.28 6.04 5.37
CA GLY A 189 31.99 6.48 5.89
C GLY A 189 30.84 6.36 4.87
N LYS A 190 30.95 5.49 3.86
CA LYS A 190 29.93 5.32 2.81
C LYS A 190 29.10 4.07 3.08
N LYS A 191 27.81 4.26 3.33
CA LYS A 191 26.80 3.19 3.41
C LYS A 191 26.20 2.95 2.03
N ALA A 192 26.24 1.71 1.56
CA ALA A 192 25.53 1.33 0.34
C ALA A 192 24.01 1.29 0.62
N SER A 193 23.20 1.54 -0.40
CA SER A 193 21.73 1.51 -0.28
C SER A 193 21.16 0.09 -0.20
N GLY A 194 21.94 -0.93 -0.55
CA GLY A 194 21.60 -2.36 -0.42
C GLY A 194 22.44 -3.07 0.64
N ASP A 195 22.16 -4.35 0.84
CA ASP A 195 22.84 -5.22 1.82
C ASP A 195 22.88 -4.64 3.22
N LEU A 196 21.74 -4.09 3.65
CA LEU A 196 21.60 -3.39 4.91
C LEU A 196 21.86 -4.31 6.11
N ILE A 197 21.46 -5.58 6.03
CA ILE A 197 21.66 -6.54 7.12
C ILE A 197 23.15 -6.79 7.37
N PRO A 198 23.96 -7.23 6.38
CA PRO A 198 25.41 -7.35 6.55
C PRO A 198 26.07 -6.05 7.04
N TRP A 199 25.67 -4.90 6.49
CA TRP A 199 26.27 -3.62 6.84
C TRP A 199 26.02 -3.25 8.30
N ASN A 200 24.76 -3.34 8.76
CA ASN A 200 24.37 -3.02 10.13
C ASN A 200 24.99 -3.95 11.16
N ILE A 201 25.17 -5.23 10.84
CA ILE A 201 25.86 -6.18 11.74
C ILE A 201 27.35 -5.85 11.81
N SER A 202 27.97 -5.42 10.71
CA SER A 202 29.40 -5.07 10.69
C SER A 202 29.75 -3.78 11.43
N GLU A 203 28.78 -2.91 11.69
CA GLU A 203 28.96 -1.67 12.46
C GLU A 203 28.86 -1.86 13.99
N GLN A 204 28.30 -2.98 14.46
CA GLN A 204 28.11 -3.29 15.89
C GLN A 204 29.37 -3.92 16.49
#